data_AF-A0A662Z7K8-F1
#
_entry.id   AF-A0A662Z7K8-F1
#
_cell.length_a   1.000
_cell.length_b   1.000
_cell.length_c   1.000
_cell.angle_alpha   90.00
_cell.angle_beta   90.00
_cell.angle_gamma   90.00
#
_symmetry.space_group_name_H-M   'P 1'
#
loop_
_entity.id
_entity.type
_entity.pdbx_description
1 polymer ?
#
loop_
_entity_poly.entity_id
_entity_poly.type
_entity_poly.pdbx_seq_one_letter_code
_entity_poly.pdbx_strand_id
1 'polypeptide(L)'
;MHIDKKSIKIYLINFLLCALFCTVYSYFFDKNYLINFASVLDGFVIFSIIIFIYFYLANRNSSNKLISPGYVVYELIYAFILKFAVLILLLTLSFKIFDLNNKMIILTFSYMVILRFIIYFKNGLNDNLP
;
A
#
# COMPACT_ATOMS: atom_id res chain seq x y z
N MET A 1 -12.57 -8.11 -5.99
CA MET A 1 -11.26 -8.65 -5.54
C MET A 1 -11.39 -9.03 -4.08
N HIS A 2 -11.64 -10.30 -3.76
CA HIS A 2 -11.69 -10.72 -2.36
C HIS A 2 -10.29 -10.61 -1.74
N ILE A 3 -10.16 -9.91 -0.62
CA ILE A 3 -8.95 -9.98 0.19
C ILE A 3 -8.95 -11.35 0.86
N ASP A 4 -8.21 -12.30 0.30
CA ASP A 4 -8.03 -13.63 0.89
C ASP A 4 -7.18 -13.53 2.16
N LYS A 5 -7.56 -14.29 3.20
CA LYS A 5 -6.78 -14.44 4.44
C LYS A 5 -5.34 -14.83 4.14
N LYS A 6 -5.11 -15.61 3.07
CA LYS A 6 -3.76 -15.99 2.62
C LYS A 6 -2.93 -14.78 2.19
N SER A 7 -3.52 -13.84 1.44
CA SER A 7 -2.83 -12.62 1.00
C SER A 7 -2.49 -11.70 2.16
N ILE A 8 -3.40 -11.54 3.14
CA ILE A 8 -3.13 -10.76 4.36
C ILE A 8 -1.93 -11.35 5.11
N LYS A 9 -1.90 -12.68 5.28
CA LYS A 9 -0.79 -13.37 5.95
C LYS A 9 0.55 -13.11 5.23
N ILE A 10 0.57 -13.13 3.90
CA ILE A 10 1.76 -12.83 3.11
C ILE A 10 2.21 -11.38 3.35
N TYR A 11 1.29 -10.40 3.32
CA TYR A 11 1.63 -9.00 3.59
C TYR A 11 2.21 -8.79 4.99
N LEU A 12 1.60 -9.39 6.02
CA LEU A 12 2.08 -9.26 7.40
C LEU A 12 3.46 -9.89 7.61
N ILE A 13 3.71 -11.08 7.07
CA ILE A 13 5.02 -11.74 7.19
C ILE A 13 6.10 -10.91 6.51
N ASN A 14 5.84 -10.43 5.30
CA ASN A 14 6.82 -9.61 4.57
C ASN A 14 7.03 -8.24 5.23
N PHE A 15 5.98 -7.65 5.80
CA PHE A 15 6.12 -6.44 6.61
C PHE A 15 7.04 -6.68 7.81
N LEU A 16 6.86 -7.77 8.56
CA LEU A 16 7.73 -8.10 9.70
C LEU A 16 9.19 -8.32 9.26
N LEU A 17 9.42 -8.98 8.13
CA LEU A 17 10.76 -9.15 7.56
C LEU A 17 11.39 -7.80 7.18
N CYS A 18 10.63 -6.92 6.54
CA CYS A 18 11.07 -5.57 6.19
C CYS A 18 11.38 -4.74 7.45
N ALA A 19 10.52 -4.82 8.48
CA ALA A 19 10.71 -4.13 9.74
C ALA A 19 11.96 -4.62 10.49
N LEU A 20 12.21 -5.94 10.50
CA LEU A 20 13.45 -6.51 11.05
C LEU A 20 14.68 -5.97 10.32
N PHE A 21 14.67 -5.96 8.98
CA PHE A 21 15.77 -5.40 8.19
C PHE A 21 16.01 -3.91 8.49
N CYS A 22 14.94 -3.11 8.56
CA CYS A 22 15.04 -1.68 8.91
C CYS A 22 15.54 -1.45 10.33
N THR A 23 15.18 -2.34 11.27
CA THR A 23 15.66 -2.29 12.65
C THR A 23 17.16 -2.57 12.72
N VAL A 24 17.64 -3.60 12.01
CA VAL A 24 19.07 -3.91 11.91
C VAL A 24 19.83 -2.75 11.25
N TYR A 25 19.30 -2.18 10.16
CA TYR A 25 19.90 -1.00 9.52
C TYR A 25 19.99 0.18 10.50
N SER A 26 18.92 0.48 11.23
CA SER A 26 18.90 1.59 12.20
C SER A 26 19.92 1.36 13.31
N TYR A 27 20.08 0.12 13.78
CA TYR A 27 21.09 -0.24 14.78
C TYR A 27 22.52 0.14 14.37
N PHE A 28 22.89 -0.08 13.10
CA PHE A 28 24.24 0.18 12.63
C PHE A 28 24.46 1.60 12.09
N PHE A 29 23.46 2.20 11.45
CA PHE A 29 23.66 3.41 10.63
C PHE A 29 22.91 4.65 11.14
N ASP A 30 21.76 4.50 11.79
CA ASP A 30 20.91 5.62 12.20
C ASP A 30 20.19 5.29 13.51
N LYS A 31 20.80 5.74 14.62
CA LYS A 31 20.41 5.40 16.00
C LYS A 31 19.09 6.02 16.46
N ASN A 32 18.36 6.72 15.58
CA ASN A 32 17.04 7.26 15.86
C ASN A 32 15.96 6.18 15.82
N TYR A 33 16.06 5.18 16.70
CA TYR A 33 15.27 3.95 16.66
C TYR A 33 13.76 4.18 16.69
N LEU A 34 13.30 5.08 17.55
CA LEU A 34 11.87 5.39 17.69
C LEU A 34 11.30 6.00 16.41
N ILE A 35 11.98 7.01 15.86
CA ILE A 35 11.56 7.68 14.62
C ILE A 35 11.60 6.69 13.47
N ASN A 36 12.64 5.88 13.35
CA ASN A 36 12.78 4.88 12.28
C ASN A 36 11.72 3.78 12.38
N PHE A 37 11.41 3.32 13.59
CA PHE A 37 10.34 2.35 13.81
C PHE A 37 8.96 2.93 13.48
N ALA A 38 8.67 4.15 13.92
CA ALA A 38 7.44 4.87 13.56
C ALA A 38 7.34 5.09 12.05
N SER A 39 8.45 5.40 11.39
CA SER A 39 8.53 5.59 9.93
C SER A 39 8.21 4.32 9.15
N VAL A 40 8.73 3.16 9.61
CA VAL A 40 8.42 1.86 9.01
C VAL A 40 6.94 1.52 9.18
N LEU A 41 6.38 1.72 10.37
CA LEU A 41 4.95 1.51 10.62
C LEU A 41 4.10 2.42 9.72
N ASP A 42 4.47 3.68 9.63
CA ASP A 42 3.75 4.68 8.84
C ASP A 42 3.76 4.31 7.35
N GLY A 43 4.89 3.92 6.77
CA GLY A 43 4.96 3.44 5.39
C GLY A 43 4.03 2.26 5.10
N PHE A 44 3.88 1.33 6.06
CA PHE A 44 2.93 0.22 5.96
C PHE A 44 1.46 0.66 6.12
N VAL A 45 1.18 1.64 6.99
CA VAL A 45 -0.14 2.23 7.16
C VAL A 45 -0.59 2.95 5.88
N ILE A 46 0.28 3.77 5.28
CA ILE A 46 0.01 4.47 4.02
C ILE A 46 -0.35 3.45 2.92
N PHE A 47 0.47 2.41 2.76
CA PHE A 47 0.20 1.32 1.82
C PHE A 47 -1.18 0.68 2.06
N SER A 48 -1.49 0.37 3.32
CA SER A 48 -2.74 -0.29 3.71
C SER A 48 -3.97 0.58 3.42
N ILE A 49 -3.90 1.89 3.70
CA ILE A 49 -4.99 2.84 3.43
C ILE A 49 -5.25 2.93 1.92
N ILE A 50 -4.20 3.05 1.10
CA ILE A 50 -4.34 3.13 -0.36
C ILE A 50 -4.96 1.84 -0.94
N ILE A 51 -4.60 0.68 -0.40
CA ILE A 51 -5.24 -0.60 -0.78
C ILE A 51 -6.70 -0.64 -0.37
N PHE A 52 -7.02 -0.20 0.84
CA PHE A 52 -8.38 -0.22 1.35
C PHE A 52 -9.30 0.67 0.51
N ILE A 53 -8.84 1.86 0.15
CA ILE A 53 -9.56 2.77 -0.77
C ILE A 53 -9.80 2.08 -2.12
N TYR A 54 -8.79 1.41 -2.66
CA TYR A 54 -8.95 0.67 -3.91
C TYR A 54 -10.00 -0.45 -3.79
N PHE A 55 -9.97 -1.23 -2.72
CA PHE A 55 -10.94 -2.29 -2.47
C PHE A 55 -12.36 -1.72 -2.34
N TYR A 56 -12.53 -0.64 -1.56
CA TYR A 56 -13.81 0.02 -1.38
C TYR A 56 -14.40 0.51 -2.71
N LEU A 57 -13.60 1.21 -3.52
CA LEU A 57 -14.02 1.69 -4.84
C LEU A 57 -14.38 0.53 -5.78
N ALA A 58 -13.57 -0.53 -5.82
CA ALA A 58 -13.86 -1.70 -6.65
C ALA A 58 -15.18 -2.38 -6.25
N ASN A 59 -15.47 -2.48 -4.95
CA ASN A 59 -16.70 -3.10 -4.46
C ASN A 59 -17.93 -2.24 -4.76
N ARG A 60 -17.83 -0.91 -4.59
CA ARG A 60 -18.89 0.04 -4.95
C ARG A 60 -19.26 -0.06 -6.44
N ASN A 61 -18.26 -0.22 -7.31
CA ASN A 61 -18.52 -0.28 -8.75
C ASN A 61 -19.21 -1.59 -9.15
N SER A 62 -18.89 -2.71 -8.48
CA SER A 62 -19.54 -4.00 -8.75
C SER A 62 -21.02 -4.06 -8.36
N SER A 63 -21.49 -3.22 -7.43
CA SER A 63 -22.91 -3.17 -7.04
C SER A 63 -23.77 -2.29 -7.95
N ASN A 64 -23.16 -1.36 -8.70
CA ASN A 64 -23.86 -0.55 -9.68
C ASN A 64 -23.94 -1.27 -11.03
N LYS A 65 -25.04 -1.99 -11.28
CA LYS A 65 -25.27 -2.75 -12.54
C LYS A 65 -25.60 -1.89 -13.78
N LEU A 66 -25.76 -0.57 -13.64
CA LEU A 66 -26.15 0.34 -14.71
C LEU A 66 -25.02 1.32 -15.01
N ILE A 67 -23.96 0.82 -15.63
CA ILE A 67 -22.78 1.63 -15.96
C ILE A 67 -22.74 1.87 -17.47
N SER A 68 -22.98 3.13 -17.88
CA SER A 68 -22.69 3.55 -19.24
C SER A 68 -21.16 3.62 -19.47
N PRO A 69 -20.66 3.45 -20.70
CA PRO A 69 -19.22 3.50 -20.98
C PRO A 69 -18.54 4.79 -20.49
N GLY A 70 -19.24 5.94 -20.60
CA GLY A 70 -18.74 7.23 -20.08
C GLY A 70 -18.62 7.26 -18.55
N TYR A 71 -19.52 6.59 -17.83
CA TYR A 71 -19.47 6.48 -16.38
C TYR A 71 -18.29 5.61 -15.92
N VAL A 72 -17.93 4.55 -16.67
CA VAL A 72 -16.71 3.73 -16.40
C VAL A 72 -15.46 4.61 -16.41
N VAL A 73 -15.31 5.44 -17.46
CA VAL A 73 -14.12 6.28 -17.65
C VAL A 73 -14.05 7.34 -16.56
N TYR A 74 -15.18 7.96 -16.22
CA TYR A 74 -15.28 8.91 -15.11
C TYR A 74 -14.84 8.26 -13.78
N GLU A 75 -15.35 7.07 -13.45
CA GLU A 75 -14.98 6.39 -12.21
C GLU A 75 -13.50 6.00 -12.17
N LEU A 76 -12.91 5.60 -13.30
CA LEU A 76 -11.48 5.31 -13.38
C LEU A 76 -10.63 6.55 -13.09
N ILE A 77 -10.97 7.69 -13.72
CA ILE A 77 -10.28 8.96 -13.52
C ILE A 77 -10.46 9.43 -12.07
N TYR A 78 -11.69 9.38 -11.55
CA TYR A 78 -12.00 9.73 -10.17
C TYR A 78 -11.21 8.88 -9.18
N ALA A 79 -11.21 7.56 -9.35
CA ALA A 79 -10.48 6.64 -8.50
C ALA A 79 -8.96 6.86 -8.57
N PHE A 80 -8.44 7.22 -9.74
CA PHE A 80 -7.04 7.57 -9.93
C PHE A 80 -6.69 8.84 -9.15
N ILE A 81 -7.41 9.94 -9.39
CA ILE A 81 -7.18 11.24 -8.72
C ILE A 81 -7.29 11.08 -7.20
N LEU A 82 -8.32 10.40 -6.71
CA LEU A 82 -8.54 10.19 -5.28
C LEU A 82 -7.37 9.46 -4.63
N LYS A 83 -6.83 8.41 -5.26
CA LYS A 83 -5.66 7.68 -4.72
C LYS A 83 -4.44 8.57 -4.61
N PHE A 84 -4.13 9.35 -5.65
CA PHE A 84 -2.98 10.25 -5.62
C PHE A 84 -3.15 11.38 -4.61
N ALA A 85 -4.34 11.98 -4.54
CA ALA A 85 -4.64 13.02 -3.57
C ALA A 85 -4.46 12.51 -2.12
N VAL A 86 -5.00 11.32 -1.81
CA VAL A 86 -4.83 10.71 -0.48
C VAL A 86 -3.38 10.34 -0.22
N LEU A 87 -2.66 9.78 -1.20
CA LEU A 87 -1.24 9.45 -1.05
C LEU A 87 -0.40 10.69 -0.75
N ILE A 88 -0.61 11.78 -1.49
CA ILE A 88 0.08 13.06 -1.26
C ILE A 88 -0.25 13.60 0.13
N LEU A 89 -1.52 13.57 0.53
CA LEU A 89 -1.95 14.03 1.85
C LEU A 89 -1.27 13.23 2.97
N LEU A 90 -1.25 11.90 2.87
CA LEU A 90 -0.62 11.02 3.86
C LEU A 90 0.89 11.26 3.94
N LEU A 91 1.60 11.29 2.80
CA LEU A 91 3.03 11.57 2.79
C LEU A 91 3.35 12.97 3.33
N THR A 92 2.50 13.96 3.06
CA THR A 92 2.66 15.31 3.62
C THR A 92 2.50 15.30 5.14
N LEU A 93 1.50 14.59 5.69
CA LEU A 93 1.35 14.40 7.13
C LEU A 93 2.62 13.79 7.73
N SER A 94 3.11 12.70 7.15
CA SER A 94 4.29 11.97 7.63
C SER A 94 5.56 12.82 7.63
N PHE A 95 5.81 13.57 6.55
CA PHE A 95 7.05 14.31 6.37
C PHE A 95 7.04 15.72 6.96
N LYS A 96 5.89 16.40 6.97
CA LYS A 96 5.79 17.80 7.40
C LYS A 96 5.22 17.97 8.80
N ILE A 97 4.34 17.08 9.24
CA ILE A 97 3.65 17.20 10.53
C ILE A 97 4.30 16.29 11.56
N PHE A 98 4.55 15.03 11.19
CA PHE A 98 5.16 14.05 12.10
C PHE A 98 6.70 14.02 12.05
N ASP A 99 7.31 14.71 11.08
CA ASP A 99 8.77 14.78 10.88
C ASP A 99 9.47 13.41 10.92
N LEU A 100 8.84 12.43 10.26
CA LEU A 100 9.33 11.05 10.21
C LEU A 100 10.45 10.89 9.18
N ASN A 101 11.21 9.80 9.28
CA ASN A 101 12.29 9.51 8.36
C ASN A 101 11.75 9.10 6.98
N ASN A 102 11.80 10.05 6.04
CA ASN A 102 11.30 9.89 4.68
C ASN A 102 11.90 8.67 3.96
N LYS A 103 13.18 8.35 4.21
CA LYS A 103 13.85 7.22 3.54
C LYS A 103 13.22 5.90 3.96
N MET A 104 12.95 5.74 5.25
CA MET A 104 12.33 4.53 5.81
C MET A 104 10.89 4.38 5.33
N ILE A 105 10.11 5.46 5.35
CA ILE A 105 8.72 5.45 4.84
C ILE A 105 8.69 5.02 3.38
N ILE A 106 9.49 5.66 2.52
CA ILE A 106 9.53 5.37 1.08
C ILE A 106 9.99 3.93 0.83
N LEU A 107 11.00 3.45 1.56
CA LEU A 107 11.49 2.08 1.45
C LEU A 107 10.37 1.08 1.78
N THR A 108 9.75 1.20 2.95
CA THR A 108 8.70 0.27 3.38
C THR A 108 7.49 0.33 2.46
N PHE A 109 7.02 1.53 2.09
CA PHE A 109 5.92 1.69 1.15
C PHE A 109 6.22 1.03 -0.21
N SER A 110 7.39 1.33 -0.80
CA SER A 110 7.77 0.80 -2.11
C SER A 110 7.94 -0.71 -2.09
N TYR A 111 8.55 -1.26 -1.04
CA TYR A 111 8.69 -2.71 -0.85
C TYR A 111 7.31 -3.40 -0.84
N MET A 112 6.34 -2.86 -0.11
CA MET A 112 5.00 -3.41 -0.04
C MET A 112 4.26 -3.29 -1.38
N VAL A 113 4.45 -2.20 -2.12
CA VAL A 113 3.92 -2.03 -3.48
C VAL A 113 4.50 -3.07 -4.44
N ILE A 114 5.82 -3.28 -4.42
CA ILE A 114 6.48 -4.31 -5.24
C ILE A 114 5.95 -5.70 -4.90
N LEU A 115 5.84 -6.03 -3.60
CA LEU A 115 5.28 -7.29 -3.14
C LEU A 115 3.86 -7.51 -3.67
N ARG A 116 3.03 -6.46 -3.65
CA ARG A 116 1.67 -6.52 -4.23
C ARG A 116 1.71 -6.83 -5.72
N PHE A 117 2.60 -6.20 -6.49
CA PHE A 117 2.75 -6.52 -7.90
C PHE A 117 3.13 -7.98 -8.11
N ILE A 118 4.11 -8.50 -7.34
CA ILE A 118 4.52 -9.91 -7.39
C ILE A 118 3.34 -10.85 -7.11
N ILE A 119 2.56 -10.59 -6.06
CA ILE A 119 1.39 -11.40 -5.70
C ILE A 119 0.33 -11.33 -6.81
N TYR A 120 0.08 -10.14 -7.36
CA TYR A 120 -0.87 -9.94 -8.44
C TYR A 120 -0.47 -10.73 -9.71
N PHE A 121 0.78 -10.62 -10.15
CA PHE A 121 1.28 -11.38 -11.29
C PHE A 121 1.22 -12.89 -11.05
N LYS A 122 1.60 -13.36 -9.85
CA LYS A 122 1.52 -14.78 -9.51
C LYS A 122 0.09 -15.31 -9.57
N ASN A 123 -0.88 -14.58 -9.04
CA ASN A 123 -2.28 -15.00 -9.06
C ASN A 123 -2.85 -14.95 -10.48
N GLY A 124 -2.54 -13.91 -11.25
CA GLY A 124 -2.97 -13.80 -12.65
C GLY A 124 -2.37 -14.87 -13.57
N LEU A 125 -1.21 -15.44 -13.22
CA LEU A 125 -0.65 -16.61 -13.91
C LEU A 125 -1.36 -17.91 -13.52
N ASN A 126 -1.71 -18.08 -12.24
CA ASN A 126 -2.41 -19.27 -11.76
C ASN A 126 -3.85 -19.39 -12.28
N ASP A 127 -4.57 -18.28 -12.48
CA ASP A 127 -5.93 -18.30 -13.03
C ASP A 127 -5.97 -18.57 -14.56
N ASN A 128 -4.80 -18.53 -15.23
CA ASN A 128 -4.64 -18.76 -16.68
C ASN A 128 -3.90 -20.07 -17.02
N LEU A 129 -3.61 -20.91 -16.02
CA LEU A 129 -3.10 -22.26 -16.23
C LEU A 129 -4.30 -23.22 -16.22
N PRO A 130 -4.49 -24.06 -17.26
CA PRO A 130 -5.58 -25.05 -17.31
C PRO A 130 -5.47 -26.10 -16.20
#